data_AF-A0A2V6L011-F1
#
_entry.id   AF-A0A2V6L011-F1
#
_cell.length_a   1.000
_cell.length_b   1.000
_cell.length_c   1.000
_cell.angle_alpha   90.00
_cell.angle_beta   90.00
_cell.angle_gamma   90.00
#
_symmetry.space_group_name_H-M   'P 1'
#
loop_
_entity.id
_entity.type
_entity.pdbx_description
1 polymer ?
#
loop_
_entity_poly.entity_id
_entity_poly.type
_entity_poly.pdbx_seq_one_letter_code
_entity_poly.pdbx_strand_id
1 'polypeptide(L)'
;DEATKFFQENCYYEEKPARQEAMRGTYDPGYLNYTLGKLQILKLRDDYKAQQGDDFSLQKFHNELLNHGMPPIRLLREIMLKDQSKWDQVL
;
A
#
# COMPACT_ATOMS: atom_id res chain seq x y z
N ASP A 1 -21.31 -17.10 2.60
CA ASP A 1 -20.87 -18.43 2.13
C ASP A 1 -19.95 -18.34 0.93
N GLU A 2 -20.32 -17.65 -0.16
CA GLU A 2 -19.43 -17.45 -1.32
C GLU A 2 -18.09 -16.81 -0.96
N ALA A 3 -18.10 -15.72 -0.18
CA ALA A 3 -16.88 -15.07 0.29
C ALA A 3 -16.01 -16.01 1.16
N THR A 4 -16.61 -16.83 2.01
CA THR A 4 -15.89 -17.85 2.79
C THR A 4 -15.17 -18.81 1.86
N LYS A 5 -15.89 -19.36 0.87
CA LYS A 5 -15.32 -20.30 -0.12
C LYS A 5 -14.17 -19.65 -0.91
N PHE A 6 -14.33 -18.37 -1.29
CA PHE A 6 -13.27 -17.60 -1.94
C PHE A 6 -11.99 -17.56 -1.09
N PHE A 7 -12.10 -17.29 0.22
CA PHE A 7 -10.93 -17.31 1.12
C PHE A 7 -10.32 -18.71 1.27
N GLN A 8 -11.12 -19.78 1.31
CA GLN A 8 -10.59 -21.14 1.36
C GLN A 8 -9.81 -21.50 0.09
N GLU A 9 -10.31 -21.13 -1.09
CA GLU A 9 -9.70 -21.47 -2.39
C GLU A 9 -8.47 -20.62 -2.72
N ASN A 10 -8.48 -19.33 -2.36
CA ASN A 10 -7.46 -18.37 -2.79
C ASN A 10 -6.48 -17.98 -1.68
N CYS A 11 -6.88 -18.11 -0.41
CA CYS A 11 -6.03 -17.80 0.74
C CYS A 11 -5.68 -19.06 1.55
N TYR A 12 -6.20 -20.23 1.16
CA TYR A 12 -5.93 -21.53 1.78
C TYR A 12 -6.25 -21.56 3.29
N TYR A 13 -7.26 -20.80 3.70
CA TYR A 13 -7.74 -20.80 5.07
C TYR A 13 -8.68 -21.97 5.34
N GLU A 14 -8.62 -22.49 6.57
CA GLU A 14 -9.67 -23.37 7.10
C GLU A 14 -11.00 -22.61 7.23
N GLU A 15 -12.11 -23.34 7.30
CA GLU A 15 -13.47 -22.77 7.26
C GLU A 15 -13.68 -21.63 8.28
N LYS A 16 -13.25 -21.84 9.52
CA LYS A 16 -13.45 -20.88 10.62
C LYS A 16 -12.76 -19.53 10.34
N PRO A 17 -11.43 -19.44 10.09
CA PRO A 17 -10.80 -18.17 9.76
C PRO A 17 -11.29 -17.59 8.43
N ALA A 18 -11.58 -18.42 7.41
CA ALA A 18 -12.15 -17.95 6.15
C ALA A 18 -13.49 -17.23 6.35
N ARG A 19 -14.36 -17.77 7.21
CA ARG A 19 -15.64 -17.16 7.54
C ARG A 19 -15.46 -15.87 8.34
N GLN A 20 -14.48 -15.81 9.23
CA GLN A 20 -14.19 -14.59 9.99
C GLN A 20 -13.75 -13.44 9.07
N GLU A 21 -12.87 -13.71 8.09
CA GLU A 21 -12.44 -12.72 7.10
C GLU A 21 -13.59 -12.28 6.18
N ALA A 22 -14.39 -13.24 5.69
CA ALA A 22 -15.59 -12.96 4.92
C ALA A 22 -16.57 -12.06 5.68
N MET A 23 -16.77 -12.29 6.99
CA MET A 23 -17.61 -11.46 7.83
C MET A 23 -16.99 -10.07 8.07
N ARG A 24 -15.68 -10.00 8.35
CA ARG A 24 -14.98 -8.74 8.58
C ARG A 24 -15.11 -7.79 7.40
N GLY A 25 -15.02 -8.31 6.17
CA GLY A 25 -15.23 -7.52 4.95
C GLY A 25 -16.61 -6.87 4.81
N THR A 26 -17.62 -7.30 5.60
CA THR A 26 -18.97 -6.72 5.55
C THR A 26 -19.14 -5.47 6.42
N TYR A 27 -18.22 -5.21 7.35
CA TYR A 27 -18.35 -4.10 8.32
C TYR A 27 -17.06 -3.30 8.57
N ASP A 28 -15.89 -3.79 8.15
CA ASP A 28 -14.63 -3.05 8.29
C ASP A 28 -14.37 -2.18 7.04
N PRO A 29 -14.59 -0.86 7.09
CA PRO A 29 -14.32 0.02 5.95
C PRO A 29 -12.82 0.11 5.60
N GLY A 30 -11.93 -0.28 6.51
CA GLY A 30 -10.48 -0.29 6.32
C GLY A 30 -9.93 -1.63 5.83
N TYR A 31 -10.79 -2.58 5.45
CA TYR A 31 -10.41 -3.97 5.18
C TYR A 31 -9.27 -4.13 4.15
N LEU A 32 -9.21 -3.24 3.16
CA LEU A 32 -8.23 -3.28 2.07
C LEU A 32 -6.99 -2.40 2.30
N ASN A 33 -6.88 -1.71 3.45
CA ASN A 33 -5.82 -0.74 3.70
C ASN A 33 -4.41 -1.33 3.61
N TYR A 34 -4.24 -2.61 3.99
CA TYR A 34 -2.95 -3.29 3.87
C TYR A 34 -2.46 -3.34 2.41
N THR A 35 -3.30 -3.85 1.50
CA THR A 35 -2.95 -3.97 0.08
C THR A 35 -2.89 -2.60 -0.58
N LEU A 36 -3.85 -1.72 -0.28
CA LEU A 36 -3.87 -0.36 -0.81
C LEU A 36 -2.59 0.40 -0.44
N GLY A 37 -2.25 0.45 0.85
CA GLY A 37 -1.05 1.13 1.34
C GLY A 37 0.24 0.53 0.75
N LYS A 38 0.32 -0.80 0.62
CA LYS A 38 1.43 -1.47 -0.07
C LYS A 38 1.58 -1.00 -1.51
N LEU A 39 0.50 -0.98 -2.29
CA LEU A 39 0.54 -0.55 -3.69
C LEU A 39 0.93 0.93 -3.80
N GLN A 40 0.41 1.79 -2.92
CA GLN A 40 0.74 3.21 -2.87
C GLN A 40 2.23 3.46 -2.55
N ILE A 41 2.82 2.71 -1.59
CA ILE A 41 4.26 2.78 -1.28
C ILE A 41 5.10 2.30 -2.47
N LEU A 42 4.70 1.20 -3.12
CA LEU A 42 5.42 0.69 -4.29
C LEU A 42 5.43 1.71 -5.43
N LYS A 43 4.28 2.34 -5.72
CA LYS A 43 4.21 3.41 -6.71
C LYS A 43 5.08 4.61 -6.32
N LEU A 44 5.01 5.07 -5.06
CA LEU A 44 5.86 6.15 -4.58
C LEU A 44 7.35 5.83 -4.77
N ARG A 45 7.78 4.60 -4.48
CA ARG A 45 9.15 4.14 -4.75
C ARG A 45 9.50 4.23 -6.22
N ASP A 46 8.61 3.80 -7.11
CA ASP A 46 8.86 3.79 -8.55
C ASP A 46 8.94 5.21 -9.12
N ASP A 47 8.08 6.13 -8.64
CA ASP A 47 8.15 7.55 -8.99
C ASP A 47 9.42 8.22 -8.44
N TYR A 48 9.80 7.90 -7.20
CA TYR A 48 11.03 8.38 -6.59
C TYR A 48 12.25 7.85 -7.35
N LYS A 49 12.24 6.57 -7.77
CA LYS A 49 13.29 5.98 -8.59
C LYS A 49 13.41 6.69 -9.94
N ALA A 50 12.30 6.94 -10.63
CA ALA A 50 12.31 7.69 -11.88
C ALA A 50 12.85 9.12 -11.71
N GLN A 51 12.57 9.77 -10.58
CA GLN A 51 13.09 11.10 -10.27
C GLN A 51 14.61 11.11 -10.01
N GLN A 52 15.14 10.10 -9.31
CA GLN A 52 16.56 10.05 -8.97
C GLN A 52 17.43 9.54 -10.13
N GLY A 53 16.86 8.79 -11.08
CA GLY A 53 17.62 8.21 -12.19
C GLY A 53 18.76 7.30 -11.68
N ASP A 54 19.97 7.55 -12.17
CA ASP A 54 21.17 6.78 -11.82
C ASP A 54 21.59 6.93 -10.36
N ASP A 55 21.17 8.00 -9.68
CA ASP A 55 21.47 8.25 -8.26
C ASP A 55 20.52 7.51 -7.29
N PHE A 56 19.58 6.73 -7.82
CA PHE A 56 18.63 5.98 -7.01
C PHE A 56 19.34 4.96 -6.10
N SER A 57 18.96 4.99 -4.82
CA SER A 57 19.31 3.95 -3.85
C SER A 57 18.07 3.57 -3.06
N LEU A 58 17.83 2.27 -2.96
CA LEU A 58 16.73 1.73 -2.17
C LEU A 58 16.87 2.09 -0.67
N GLN A 59 18.11 2.14 -0.18
CA GLN A 59 18.39 2.57 1.19
C GLN A 59 18.01 4.03 1.40
N LYS A 60 18.41 4.93 0.47
CA LYS A 60 18.03 6.36 0.55
C LYS A 60 16.51 6.52 0.54
N PHE A 61 15.81 5.77 -0.31
CA PHE A 61 14.35 5.76 -0.34
C PHE A 61 13.72 5.33 1.00
N HIS A 62 14.16 4.20 1.58
CA HIS A 62 13.63 3.73 2.86
C HIS A 62 13.94 4.69 4.01
N ASN A 63 15.16 5.23 4.06
CA ASN A 63 15.55 6.22 5.06
C ASN A 63 14.64 7.43 4.98
N GLU A 64 14.45 7.99 3.78
CA GLU A 64 13.59 9.16 3.57
C GLU A 64 12.13 8.86 3.94
N LEU A 65 11.58 7.73 3.46
CA LEU A 65 10.20 7.34 3.76
C LEU A 65 9.93 7.23 5.27
N LEU A 66 10.84 6.59 6.01
CA LEU A 66 10.66 6.32 7.44
C LEU A 66 11.00 7.52 8.33
N ASN A 67 11.71 8.53 7.81
CA ASN A 67 12.08 9.73 8.57
C ASN A 67 10.88 10.61 8.95
N HIS A 68 9.73 10.41 8.29
CA HIS A 68 8.53 11.24 8.44
C HIS A 68 7.42 10.59 9.29
N GLY A 69 7.64 9.39 9.83
CA GLY A 69 6.64 8.67 10.63
C GLY A 69 5.53 8.03 9.76
N MET A 70 4.27 8.38 10.02
CA MET A 70 3.11 7.79 9.33
C MET A 70 2.16 8.82 8.65
N PRO A 71 2.64 9.74 7.81
CA PRO A 71 1.73 10.63 7.07
C PRO A 71 0.89 9.82 6.06
N PRO A 72 -0.28 10.32 5.64
CA PRO A 72 -0.95 9.82 4.44
C PRO A 72 0.01 9.79 3.24
N ILE A 73 -0.06 8.74 2.41
CA ILE A 73 0.87 8.57 1.28
C ILE A 73 0.88 9.79 0.36
N ARG A 74 -0.27 10.44 0.15
CA ARG A 74 -0.35 11.69 -0.61
C ARG A 74 0.61 12.76 -0.05
N LEU A 75 0.63 12.99 1.26
CA LEU A 75 1.53 13.97 1.88
C LEU A 75 3.00 13.52 1.80
N LEU A 76 3.27 12.22 1.94
CA LEU A 76 4.62 11.69 1.71
C LEU A 76 5.10 11.95 0.27
N ARG A 77 4.21 11.90 -0.72
CA ARG A 77 4.55 12.25 -2.11
C ARG A 77 4.93 13.72 -2.25
N GLU A 78 4.27 14.64 -1.53
CA GLU A 78 4.65 16.05 -1.51
C GLU A 78 6.05 16.27 -0.93
N ILE A 79 6.41 15.51 0.09
CA ILE A 79 7.72 15.60 0.76
C ILE A 79 8.83 14.98 -0.12
N MET A 80 8.56 13.84 -0.75
CA MET A 80 9.59 13.03 -1.41
C MET A 80 9.73 13.29 -2.92
N LEU A 81 8.69 13.80 -3.58
CA LEU A 81 8.66 14.04 -5.02
C LEU A 81 8.69 15.54 -5.34
N LYS A 82 9.57 15.92 -6.27
CA LYS A 82 9.75 17.29 -6.77
C LYS A 82 8.67 17.70 -7.77
N ASP A 83 8.14 16.74 -8.52
CA ASP A 83 7.14 16.98 -9.55
C ASP A 83 5.72 16.97 -8.94
N GLN A 84 5.14 18.17 -8.82
CA GLN A 84 3.81 18.38 -8.25
C GLN A 84 2.71 17.65 -9.01
N SER A 85 2.88 17.42 -10.32
CA SER A 85 1.87 16.72 -11.13
C SER A 85 1.67 15.26 -10.71
N LYS A 86 2.62 14.71 -9.93
CA LYS A 86 2.59 13.34 -9.42
C LYS A 86 2.04 13.22 -8.01
N TRP A 87 1.83 14.30 -7.26
CA TRP A 87 1.48 14.20 -5.84
C TRP A 87 0.17 13.46 -5.58
N ASP A 88 -0.86 13.72 -6.39
CA ASP A 88 -2.16 13.07 -6.25
C ASP A 88 -2.24 11.70 -6.95
N GLN A 89 -1.21 11.31 -7.71
CA GLN A 89 -1.11 10.01 -8.36
C GLN A 89 -0.68 8.95 -7.34
N VAL A 90 -1.59 8.52 -6.46
CA VAL A 90 -1.26 7.56 -5.39
C VAL A 90 -1.33 6.09 -5.84
N LEU A 91 -1.97 5.79 -6.97
CA LEU A 91 -2.05 4.46 -7.60
C LEU A 91 -1.64 4.49 -9.07
#